data_AF-A0A914N8Y5-F1
#
_entry.id   AF-A0A914N8Y5-F1
#
_cell.length_a   1.000
_cell.length_b   1.000
_cell.length_c   1.000
_cell.angle_alpha   90.00
_cell.angle_beta   90.00
_cell.angle_gamma   90.00
#
_symmetry.space_group_name_H-M   'P 1'
#
loop_
_entity.id
_entity.type
_entity.pdbx_description
1 polymer ?
#
loop_
_entity_poly.entity_id
_entity_poly.type
_entity_poly.pdbx_seq_one_letter_code
_entity_poly.pdbx_strand_id
1 'polypeptide(L)'
;MALLSNNSVQNQITKLQSRLENALSQRRFYDAHQIIRTLQTRMLQKQINVNDPNSETNVEELLELIYNCCLTFCKENEFSSAIDLAELYVDTCKSTARQLVEDKSDKLIEVLLINFSKRSKHFKILLG
;
A
#
# COMPACT_ATOMS: atom_id res chain seq x y z
N MET A 1 32.01 7.26 5.53
CA MET A 1 31.34 6.11 6.18
C MET A 1 29.84 5.98 5.85
N ALA A 2 29.22 6.82 5.00
CA ALA A 2 27.78 6.75 4.70
C ALA A 2 27.38 5.83 3.52
N LEU A 3 28.31 5.48 2.62
CA LEU A 3 28.02 4.75 1.38
C LEU A 3 27.67 3.25 1.58
N LEU A 4 28.19 2.60 2.62
CA LEU A 4 27.93 1.17 2.89
C LEU A 4 26.51 0.92 3.46
N SER A 5 25.95 1.93 4.15
CA SER A 5 24.61 1.85 4.76
C SER A 5 23.49 1.83 3.70
N ASN A 6 23.62 2.66 2.66
CA ASN A 6 22.56 2.83 1.65
C ASN A 6 22.36 1.58 0.78
N ASN A 7 23.43 0.86 0.44
CA ASN A 7 23.33 -0.38 -0.33
C ASN A 7 22.63 -1.50 0.45
N SER A 8 22.80 -1.55 1.78
CA SER A 8 22.13 -2.52 2.65
C SER A 8 20.62 -2.31 2.65
N VAL A 9 20.17 -1.07 2.83
CA VAL A 9 18.74 -0.72 2.88
C VAL A 9 18.06 -0.94 1.53
N GLN A 10 18.70 -0.53 0.42
CA GLN A 10 18.15 -0.75 -0.92
C GLN A 10 17.98 -2.24 -1.23
N ASN A 11 18.98 -3.06 -0.91
CA ASN A 11 18.89 -4.51 -1.06
C ASN A 11 17.76 -5.12 -0.21
N GLN A 12 17.48 -4.55 0.97
CA GLN A 12 16.36 -4.99 1.79
C GLN A 12 15.00 -4.60 1.19
N ILE A 13 14.87 -3.41 0.60
CA ILE A 13 13.66 -2.97 -0.09
C ILE A 13 13.38 -3.90 -1.29
N THR A 14 14.38 -4.17 -2.13
CA THR A 14 14.23 -5.06 -3.29
C THR A 14 13.85 -6.49 -2.86
N LYS A 15 14.44 -7.02 -1.79
CA LYS A 15 14.04 -8.31 -1.22
C LYS A 15 12.60 -8.32 -0.72
N LEU A 16 12.15 -7.23 -0.10
CA LEU A 16 10.77 -7.10 0.37
C LEU A 16 9.77 -7.00 -0.79
N GLN A 17 10.10 -6.28 -1.86
CA GLN A 17 9.28 -6.22 -3.09
C GLN A 17 9.11 -7.62 -3.71
N SER A 18 10.20 -8.38 -3.87
CA SER A 18 10.12 -9.76 -4.37
C SER A 18 9.29 -10.67 -3.46
N ARG A 19 9.40 -10.50 -2.13
CA ARG A 19 8.56 -11.23 -1.17
C ARG A 19 7.09 -10.85 -1.25
N LEU A 20 6.79 -9.57 -1.51
CA LEU A 20 5.44 -9.08 -1.69
C LEU A 20 4.79 -9.71 -2.92
N GLU A 21 5.48 -9.70 -4.07
CA GLU A 21 5.02 -10.34 -5.30
C GLU A 21 4.74 -11.83 -5.09
N ASN A 22 5.63 -12.53 -4.39
CA ASN A 22 5.44 -13.94 -4.05
C ASN A 22 4.24 -14.15 -3.09
N ALA A 23 4.07 -13.30 -2.08
CA ALA A 23 2.93 -13.39 -1.18
C ALA A 23 1.60 -13.15 -1.92
N LEU A 24 1.56 -12.15 -2.82
CA LEU A 24 0.38 -11.85 -3.65
C LEU A 24 0.05 -13.00 -4.60
N SER A 25 1.05 -13.56 -5.30
CA SER A 25 0.82 -14.67 -6.23
C SER A 25 0.34 -15.95 -5.53
N GLN A 26 0.77 -16.16 -4.29
CA GLN A 26 0.34 -17.27 -3.44
C GLN A 26 -0.92 -16.96 -2.62
N ARG A 27 -1.57 -15.81 -2.84
CA ARG A 27 -2.78 -15.37 -2.10
C ARG A 27 -2.58 -15.33 -0.57
N ARG A 28 -1.34 -15.10 -0.12
CA ARG A 28 -1.00 -14.90 1.30
C ARG A 28 -1.21 -13.44 1.67
N PHE A 29 -2.46 -13.01 1.72
CA PHE A 29 -2.81 -11.59 1.84
C PHE A 29 -2.43 -10.98 3.19
N TYR A 30 -2.48 -11.74 4.27
CA TYR A 30 -1.95 -11.30 5.57
C TYR A 30 -0.44 -10.99 5.48
N ASP A 31 0.35 -11.89 4.89
CA ASP A 31 1.79 -11.67 4.71
C ASP A 31 2.06 -10.46 3.81
N ALA A 32 1.34 -10.37 2.69
CA ALA A 32 1.45 -9.24 1.76
C ALA A 32 1.15 -7.91 2.46
N HIS A 33 0.10 -7.86 3.27
CA HIS A 33 -0.30 -6.69 4.05
C HIS A 33 0.82 -6.23 5.00
N GLN A 34 1.40 -7.15 5.77
CA GLN A 34 2.49 -6.84 6.70
C GLN A 34 3.77 -6.39 5.98
N ILE A 35 4.07 -6.98 4.82
CA ILE A 35 5.21 -6.58 3.99
C ILE A 35 5.04 -5.15 3.47
N ILE A 36 3.85 -4.75 3.00
CA ILE A 36 3.58 -3.39 2.52
C ILE A 36 3.78 -2.36 3.62
N ARG A 37 3.24 -2.61 4.84
CA ARG A 37 3.45 -1.71 5.99
C ARG A 37 4.94 -1.56 6.31
N THR A 38 5.68 -2.66 6.25
CA THR A 38 7.14 -2.65 6.47
C THR A 38 7.88 -1.86 5.39
N LEU A 39 7.49 -2.02 4.11
CA LEU A 39 8.06 -1.27 2.99
C LEU A 39 7.82 0.24 3.15
N GLN A 40 6.59 0.64 3.47
CA GLN A 40 6.23 2.04 3.72
C GLN A 40 7.14 2.67 4.78
N THR A 41 7.28 2.02 5.94
CA THR A 41 8.09 2.55 7.04
C THR A 41 9.56 2.70 6.63
N ARG A 42 10.13 1.70 5.94
CA ARG A 42 11.54 1.71 5.53
C ARG A 42 11.83 2.72 4.43
N MET A 43 10.94 2.85 3.44
CA MET A 43 11.10 3.80 2.34
C MET A 43 11.00 5.24 2.85
N LEU A 44 10.05 5.54 3.74
CA LEU A 44 9.92 6.88 4.33
C LEU A 44 11.09 7.22 5.27
N GLN A 45 11.55 6.27 6.08
CA GLN A 45 12.75 6.48 6.90
C GLN A 45 13.99 6.81 6.06
N LYS A 46 14.16 6.15 4.90
CA LYS A 46 15.26 6.45 3.97
C LYS A 46 15.16 7.88 3.42
N GLN A 47 13.95 8.32 3.07
CA GLN A 47 13.70 9.65 2.52
C GLN A 47 14.03 10.78 3.52
N ILE A 48 13.66 10.62 4.79
CA ILE A 48 13.95 11.63 5.83
C ILE A 48 15.47 11.81 6.02
N ASN A 49 16.25 10.76 5.82
CA ASN A 49 17.68 10.74 6.10
C ASN A 49 18.57 11.17 4.92
N VAL A 50 17.99 11.49 3.76
CA VAL A 50 18.75 11.84 2.56
C VAL A 50 18.03 12.96 1.81
N ASN A 51 18.73 14.08 1.57
CA ASN A 51 18.33 15.07 0.56
C ASN A 51 18.54 14.48 -0.85
N ASP A 52 17.81 13.40 -1.16
CA ASP A 52 17.91 12.65 -2.41
C ASP A 52 17.07 13.37 -3.48
N PRO A 53 17.66 13.77 -4.62
CA PRO A 53 16.90 14.33 -5.74
C PRO A 53 15.86 13.34 -6.31
N ASN A 54 15.98 12.04 -6.04
CA ASN A 54 15.01 11.02 -6.44
C ASN A 54 13.98 10.69 -5.34
N SER A 55 13.97 11.46 -4.24
CA SER A 55 13.01 11.26 -3.14
C SER A 55 11.56 11.33 -3.60
N GLU A 56 11.27 12.20 -4.55
CA GLU A 56 9.96 12.35 -5.20
C GLU A 56 9.49 11.07 -5.88
N THR A 57 10.34 10.48 -6.71
CA THR A 57 10.06 9.24 -7.44
C THR A 57 9.86 8.06 -6.50
N ASN A 58 10.65 7.95 -5.42
CA ASN A 58 10.52 6.86 -4.45
C ASN A 58 9.18 6.89 -3.68
N VAL A 59 8.67 8.09 -3.37
CA VAL A 59 7.35 8.22 -2.72
C VAL A 59 6.22 7.88 -3.69
N GLU A 60 6.33 8.33 -4.94
CA GLU A 60 5.34 8.01 -5.97
C GLU A 60 5.25 6.50 -6.22
N GLU A 61 6.39 5.82 -6.30
CA GLU A 61 6.45 4.35 -6.39
C GLU A 61 5.80 3.66 -5.19
N LEU A 62 6.04 4.18 -3.98
CA LEU A 62 5.42 3.65 -2.76
C LEU A 62 3.90 3.85 -2.77
N LEU A 63 3.43 5.05 -3.12
CA LEU A 63 2.01 5.36 -3.21
C LEU A 63 1.32 4.50 -4.27
N GLU A 64 1.95 4.30 -5.43
CA GLU A 64 1.47 3.41 -6.48
C GLU A 64 1.38 1.96 -5.99
N LEU A 65 2.39 1.49 -5.26
CA LEU A 65 2.40 0.14 -4.69
C LEU A 65 1.25 -0.07 -3.70
N ILE A 66 1.06 0.86 -2.75
CA ILE A 66 -0.01 0.80 -1.75
C ILE A 66 -1.38 0.81 -2.45
N TYR A 67 -1.58 1.71 -3.42
CA TYR A 67 -2.81 1.81 -4.20
C TYR A 67 -3.15 0.50 -4.92
N ASN A 68 -2.20 -0.07 -5.66
CA ASN A 68 -2.41 -1.31 -6.40
C ASN A 68 -2.68 -2.51 -5.49
N CYS A 69 -2.02 -2.58 -4.33
CA CYS A 69 -2.30 -3.62 -3.34
C CYS A 69 -3.68 -3.46 -2.73
N CYS A 70 -4.12 -2.24 -2.42
CA CYS A 70 -5.47 -1.97 -1.93
C CYS A 70 -6.54 -2.44 -2.94
N LEU A 71 -6.36 -2.14 -4.23
CA LEU A 71 -7.25 -2.62 -5.29
C LEU A 71 -7.26 -4.15 -5.38
N THR A 72 -6.09 -4.78 -5.25
CA THR A 72 -5.96 -6.25 -5.27
C THR A 72 -6.71 -6.87 -4.09
N PHE A 73 -6.54 -6.34 -2.88
CA PHE A 73 -7.23 -6.83 -1.69
C PHE A 73 -8.74 -6.65 -1.80
N CYS A 74 -9.22 -5.53 -2.36
CA CYS A 74 -10.64 -5.35 -2.65
C CYS A 74 -11.17 -6.41 -3.63
N LYS A 75 -10.43 -6.73 -4.69
CA LYS A 75 -10.82 -7.77 -5.67
C LYS A 75 -10.89 -9.16 -5.04
N GLU A 76 -10.01 -9.44 -4.09
CA GLU A 76 -9.90 -10.74 -3.40
C GLU A 76 -10.75 -10.81 -2.12
N ASN A 77 -11.58 -9.80 -1.85
CA ASN A 77 -12.47 -9.69 -0.68
C ASN A 77 -11.77 -9.55 0.67
N GLU A 78 -10.49 -9.14 0.68
CA GLU A 78 -9.68 -8.86 1.87
C GLU A 78 -9.92 -7.42 2.38
N PHE A 79 -11.18 -7.11 2.69
CA PHE A 79 -11.61 -5.73 2.89
C PHE A 79 -11.01 -5.03 4.10
N SER A 80 -10.82 -5.73 5.22
CA SER A 80 -10.19 -5.14 6.41
C SER A 80 -8.77 -4.67 6.09
N SER A 81 -8.00 -5.51 5.40
CA SER A 81 -6.65 -5.18 4.95
C SER A 81 -6.67 -4.08 3.89
N ALA A 82 -7.66 -4.07 3.00
CA ALA A 82 -7.81 -3.01 1.99
C ALA A 82 -8.10 -1.63 2.62
N ILE A 83 -8.96 -1.57 3.64
CA ILE A 83 -9.26 -0.32 4.36
C ILE A 83 -8.01 0.19 5.06
N ASP A 84 -7.28 -0.69 5.76
CA ASP A 84 -6.01 -0.31 6.41
C ASP A 84 -4.99 0.20 5.38
N LEU A 85 -4.91 -0.41 4.19
CA LEU A 85 -4.03 0.08 3.12
C LEU A 85 -4.50 1.42 2.54
N ALA A 86 -5.80 1.68 2.45
CA ALA A 86 -6.32 2.97 2.03
C ALA A 86 -6.00 4.07 3.06
N GLU A 87 -6.10 3.77 4.35
CA GLU A 87 -5.67 4.67 5.43
C GLU A 87 -4.16 4.92 5.36
N LEU A 88 -3.36 3.86 5.16
CA LEU A 88 -1.92 3.95 4.98
C LEU A 88 -1.52 4.82 3.78
N TYR A 89 -2.27 4.77 2.68
CA TYR A 89 -2.06 5.64 1.51
C TYR A 89 -2.23 7.11 1.88
N VAL A 90 -3.35 7.44 2.54
CA VAL A 90 -3.66 8.81 2.98
C VAL A 90 -2.60 9.33 3.95
N ASP A 91 -2.19 8.52 4.93
CA ASP A 91 -1.17 8.90 5.90
C ASP A 91 0.21 9.06 5.27
N THR A 92 0.52 8.25 4.26
CA THR A 92 1.75 8.41 3.46
C THR A 92 1.75 9.73 2.70
N CYS A 93 0.63 10.13 2.08
CA CYS A 93 0.50 11.45 1.44
C CYS A 93 0.70 12.60 2.45
N LYS A 94 0.02 12.55 3.61
CA LYS A 94 0.16 13.57 4.66
C LYS A 94 1.60 13.71 5.15
N SER A 95 2.24 12.59 5.46
CA SER A 95 3.61 12.57 6.02
C SER A 95 4.70 13.01 5.04
N THR A 96 4.43 12.92 3.74
CA THR A 96 5.37 13.32 2.67
C THR A 96 5.02 14.67 2.03
N ALA A 97 4.03 15.38 2.59
CA ALA A 97 3.46 16.61 2.04
C ALA A 97 3.02 16.49 0.57
N ARG A 98 2.67 15.27 0.12
CA ARG A 98 2.13 15.03 -1.22
C ARG A 98 0.63 15.31 -1.20
N GLN A 99 0.17 15.97 -2.27
CA GLN A 99 -1.27 16.08 -2.48
C GLN A 99 -1.86 14.70 -2.77
N LEU A 100 -3.04 14.45 -2.20
CA LEU A 100 -3.86 13.33 -2.62
C LEU A 100 -4.17 13.50 -4.10
N VAL A 101 -3.88 12.48 -4.90
CA VAL A 101 -4.33 12.43 -6.29
C VAL A 101 -5.82 12.14 -6.24
N GLU A 102 -6.62 13.12 -6.65
CA GLU A 102 -8.09 13.10 -6.54
C GLU A 102 -8.66 11.84 -7.23
N ASP A 103 -8.25 11.56 -8.47
CA ASP A 103 -8.66 10.36 -9.23
C ASP A 103 -8.43 9.04 -8.49
N LYS A 104 -7.28 8.90 -7.80
CA LYS A 104 -6.94 7.67 -7.05
C LYS A 104 -7.77 7.57 -5.78
N SER A 105 -7.97 8.71 -5.11
CA SER A 105 -8.75 8.80 -3.88
C SER A 105 -10.20 8.44 -4.15
N ASP A 106 -10.78 9.00 -5.22
CA ASP A 106 -12.12 8.70 -5.69
C ASP A 106 -12.26 7.23 -6.07
N LYS A 107 -11.25 6.66 -6.75
CA LYS A 107 -11.29 5.25 -7.12
C LYS A 107 -11.24 4.32 -5.91
N LEU A 108 -10.43 4.64 -4.89
CA LEU A 108 -10.41 3.89 -3.64
C LEU A 108 -11.76 3.95 -2.93
N ILE A 109 -12.37 5.14 -2.85
CA ILE A 109 -13.70 5.34 -2.26
C ILE A 109 -14.75 4.52 -3.04
N GLU A 110 -14.77 4.62 -4.36
CA GLU A 110 -15.71 3.89 -5.23
C GLU A 110 -15.60 2.38 -5.01
N VAL A 111 -14.39 1.84 -5.05
CA VAL A 111 -14.16 0.39 -4.92
C VAL A 111 -14.53 -0.10 -3.52
N LEU A 112 -14.21 0.64 -2.45
CA LEU A 112 -14.61 0.28 -1.10
C LEU A 112 -16.15 0.31 -0.96
N LEU A 113 -16.81 1.39 -1.39
CA LEU A 113 -18.27 1.55 -1.28
C LEU A 113 -19.07 0.51 -2.08
N ILE A 114 -18.64 0.18 -3.30
CA ILE A 114 -19.28 -0.86 -4.11
C ILE A 114 -19.24 -2.21 -3.38
N ASN A 115 -18.08 -2.55 -2.81
CA ASN A 115 -17.91 -3.83 -2.14
C ASN A 115 -18.68 -3.93 -0.82
N PHE A 116 -18.77 -2.84 -0.05
CA PHE A 116 -19.66 -2.77 1.12
C PHE A 116 -21.14 -2.94 0.73
N SER A 117 -21.56 -2.30 -0.35
CA SER A 117 -22.96 -2.37 -0.85
C SER A 117 -23.35 -3.77 -1.31
N LYS A 118 -22.45 -4.49 -1.99
CA LYS A 118 -22.67 -5.90 -2.38
C LYS A 118 -22.89 -6.80 -1.16
N ARG A 119 -22.12 -6.59 -0.09
CA ARG A 119 -22.20 -7.39 1.13
C ARG A 119 -23.49 -7.16 1.91
N SER A 120 -23.97 -5.91 1.97
CA SER A 120 -25.28 -5.58 2.58
C SER A 120 -26.44 -6.29 1.86
N LYS A 121 -26.40 -6.36 0.53
CA LYS A 121 -27.40 -7.10 -0.26
C LYS A 121 -27.33 -8.60 -0.01
N HIS A 122 -26.13 -9.17 0.07
CA HIS A 122 -25.96 -10.61 0.35
C HIS A 122 -26.42 -11.00 1.75
N PHE A 123 -26.18 -10.14 2.75
CA PHE A 123 -26.68 -10.35 4.13
C PHE A 123 -28.20 -10.27 4.22
N LYS A 124 -28.85 -9.39 3.44
CA LYS A 124 -30.32 -9.31 3.39
C LYS A 124 -30.98 -10.54 2.76
N ILE A 125 -30.32 -11.21 1.82
CA ILE A 125 -30.83 -12.44 1.20
C ILE A 125 -30.73 -13.65 2.14
N LEU A 126 -29.75 -13.68 3.05
CA LEU A 126 -29.56 -14.79 3.99
C LEU A 126 -30.45 -14.71 5.24
N LEU A 127 -31.11 -13.57 5.48
CA LEU A 127 -31.95 -13.31 6.65
C LEU A 127 -33.43 -13.10 6.30
N GLY A 128 -33.81 -13.22 5.03
CA GLY A 128 -35.19 -13.24 4.55
C GLY A 128 -35.56 -14.60 4.01
#